data_AF-A0A090ZI55-F1
#
_entry.id   AF-A0A090ZI55-F1
#
_cell.length_a   1.000
_cell.length_b   1.000
_cell.length_c   1.000
_cell.angle_alpha   90.00
_cell.angle_beta   90.00
_cell.angle_gamma   90.00
#
_symmetry.space_group_name_H-M   'P 1'
#
loop_
_entity.id
_entity.type
_entity.pdbx_description
1 polymer ?
#
loop_
_entity_poly.entity_id
_entity_poly.type
_entity_poly.pdbx_seq_one_letter_code
_entity_poly.pdbx_strand_id
1 'polypeptide(L)'
;MDEAILKQVIEAVAQASPGGVPSAPAADAAAGFPLNNQQYTEKREQDVTSHCKAITEYVGSAMGDTVGLVIANLDRHLHESMGLDPRYRSIGIVSSRTGAGPQIMAADEAVKATNTEVVSIELARDTKGGAGHGCTIIFASEDVSDSRRAVEVALKELPRTFGNVYPCDAGHVELHYTARASLALEKAFGAPAGKSFGILVGAPAAIGLLMADTALKTANVEIVTYASPDKGTARSNEIIATITGDSGAVRQAVISARDVGVSVLRSMGHNPVSMTQSNL
;
A
#
# COMPACT_ATOMS: atom_id res chain seq x y z
N MET A 1 -31.77 -4.82 36.04
CA MET A 1 -31.97 -3.59 35.24
C MET A 1 -33.33 -3.07 35.67
N ASP A 2 -33.37 -1.86 36.23
CA ASP A 2 -34.47 -1.37 37.06
C ASP A 2 -35.72 -1.06 36.22
N GLU A 3 -36.87 -1.65 36.58
CA GLU A 3 -38.15 -1.54 35.85
C GLU A 3 -38.61 -0.09 35.67
N ALA A 4 -38.18 0.80 36.57
CA ALA A 4 -38.44 2.23 36.52
C ALA A 4 -37.77 2.93 35.32
N ILE A 5 -36.56 2.50 34.94
CA ILE A 5 -35.81 3.08 33.82
C ILE A 5 -36.43 2.65 32.48
N LEU A 6 -36.88 1.39 32.40
CA LEU A 6 -37.55 0.87 31.21
C LEU A 6 -38.88 1.59 30.94
N LYS A 7 -39.63 1.92 32.00
CA LYS A 7 -40.87 2.70 31.89
C LYS A 7 -40.63 4.14 31.41
N GLN A 8 -39.58 4.80 31.92
CA GLN A 8 -39.21 6.15 31.47
C GLN A 8 -38.80 6.19 29.99
N VAL A 9 -38.06 5.19 29.52
CA VAL A 9 -37.66 5.10 28.10
C VAL A 9 -38.87 4.84 27.20
N ILE A 10 -39.80 4.00 27.63
CA ILE A 10 -41.02 3.69 26.85
C ILE A 10 -41.96 4.90 26.80
N GLU A 11 -42.13 5.65 27.88
CA GLU A 11 -42.94 6.89 27.89
C GLU A 11 -42.31 7.99 27.03
N ALA A 12 -40.98 8.11 27.01
CA ALA A 12 -40.28 9.07 26.16
C ALA A 12 -40.43 8.76 24.66
N VAL A 13 -40.49 7.47 24.29
CA VAL A 13 -40.73 7.03 22.90
C VAL A 13 -42.20 7.19 22.51
N ALA A 14 -43.15 7.01 23.45
CA ALA A 14 -44.58 7.14 23.19
C ALA A 14 -45.05 8.60 22.99
N GLN A 15 -44.35 9.58 23.58
CA GLN A 15 -44.63 11.01 23.35
C GLN A 15 -44.13 11.53 22.00
N ALA A 16 -43.32 10.76 21.28
CA ALA A 16 -42.91 11.06 19.92
C ALA A 16 -43.91 10.46 18.91
N SER A 17 -45.06 11.11 18.71
CA SER A 17 -45.98 10.73 17.63
C SER A 17 -45.53 11.28 16.26
N PRO A 18 -45.84 10.57 15.16
CA PRO A 18 -45.25 10.76 13.84
C PRO A 18 -45.94 11.90 13.09
N GLY A 19 -45.24 13.01 12.84
CA GLY A 19 -45.81 14.13 12.12
C GLY A 19 -44.75 15.03 11.50
N GLY A 20 -44.67 14.99 10.17
CA GLY A 20 -44.14 16.07 9.33
C GLY A 20 -42.61 16.16 9.28
N VAL A 21 -42.01 15.61 8.21
CA VAL A 21 -40.70 16.08 7.76
C VAL A 21 -40.87 17.57 7.41
N PRO A 22 -40.19 18.51 8.09
CA PRO A 22 -40.18 19.89 7.64
C PRO A 22 -39.46 19.92 6.29
N SER A 23 -40.14 20.38 5.25
CA SER A 23 -39.48 20.73 3.99
C SER A 23 -38.37 21.73 4.32
N ALA A 24 -37.12 21.33 4.10
CA ALA A 24 -35.99 22.24 4.23
C ALA A 24 -36.26 23.46 3.31
N PRO A 25 -36.02 24.69 3.79
CA PRO A 25 -36.16 25.85 2.93
C PRO A 25 -35.20 25.69 1.75
N ALA A 26 -35.71 25.95 0.55
CA ALA A 26 -34.90 26.08 -0.65
C ALA A 26 -33.90 27.24 -0.42
N ALA A 27 -32.67 26.88 -0.04
CA ALA A 27 -31.58 27.82 0.07
C ALA A 27 -30.93 27.94 -1.32
N ASP A 28 -30.94 29.18 -1.79
CA ASP A 28 -30.42 29.63 -3.06
C ASP A 28 -29.05 29.05 -3.40
N ALA A 29 -28.92 28.71 -4.68
CA ALA A 29 -27.66 28.53 -5.37
C ALA A 29 -26.82 29.82 -5.28
N ALA A 30 -25.81 29.86 -4.40
CA ALA A 30 -24.56 30.62 -4.54
C ALA A 30 -23.75 30.61 -3.24
N ALA A 31 -23.00 29.55 -2.99
CA ALA A 31 -21.79 29.61 -2.15
C ALA A 31 -20.91 28.40 -2.49
N GLY A 32 -20.29 28.45 -3.68
CA GLY A 32 -19.30 27.46 -4.09
C GLY A 32 -18.11 27.48 -3.15
N PHE A 33 -17.78 26.34 -2.55
CA PHE A 33 -16.41 26.08 -2.12
C PHE A 33 -15.52 26.11 -3.37
N PRO A 34 -14.45 26.91 -3.42
CA PRO A 34 -13.58 26.90 -4.58
C PRO A 34 -12.79 25.59 -4.59
N LEU A 35 -13.31 24.60 -5.31
CA LEU A 35 -12.51 23.50 -5.86
C LEU A 35 -11.63 24.08 -6.96
N ASN A 36 -10.54 24.71 -6.56
CA ASN A 36 -9.50 25.18 -7.45
C ASN A 36 -8.22 24.39 -7.18
N ASN A 37 -8.30 23.08 -7.40
CA ASN A 37 -7.19 22.15 -7.24
C ASN A 37 -6.15 22.22 -8.37
N GLN A 38 -6.34 23.10 -9.37
CA GLN A 38 -5.36 23.35 -10.43
C GLN A 38 -4.46 24.57 -10.13
N GLN A 39 -4.96 25.61 -9.46
CA GLN A 39 -4.13 26.78 -9.11
C GLN A 39 -3.26 26.59 -7.85
N TYR A 40 -3.61 25.66 -6.95
CA TYR A 40 -2.80 25.37 -5.77
C TYR A 40 -1.54 24.53 -6.05
N THR A 41 -1.53 23.79 -7.16
CA THR A 41 -0.42 22.93 -7.60
C THR A 41 0.60 23.69 -8.45
N GLU A 42 0.18 24.59 -9.34
CA GLU A 42 1.09 25.25 -10.29
C GLU A 42 2.01 26.31 -9.66
N LYS A 43 1.63 26.92 -8.52
CA LYS A 43 2.40 28.03 -7.91
C LYS A 43 3.53 27.63 -6.96
N ARG A 44 3.70 26.34 -6.61
CA ARG A 44 4.77 25.90 -5.70
C ARG A 44 5.99 25.28 -6.39
N GLU A 45 5.89 24.88 -7.64
CA GLU A 45 6.97 24.13 -8.30
C GLU A 45 8.09 25.01 -8.89
N GLN A 46 7.89 26.33 -9.02
CA GLN A 46 8.83 27.19 -9.74
C GLN A 46 9.76 28.07 -8.89
N ASP A 47 9.74 28.01 -7.56
CA ASP A 47 10.59 28.91 -6.73
C ASP A 47 11.32 28.26 -5.53
N VAL A 48 11.17 26.94 -5.30
CA VAL A 48 11.81 26.26 -4.14
C VAL A 48 13.15 25.62 -4.50
N THR A 49 13.47 25.43 -5.78
CA THR A 49 14.69 24.76 -6.23
C THR A 49 15.95 25.64 -6.21
N SER A 50 15.82 26.95 -6.02
CA SER A 50 16.97 27.87 -6.14
C SER A 50 17.88 27.94 -4.90
N HIS A 51 17.46 27.41 -3.75
CA HIS A 51 18.19 27.53 -2.47
C HIS A 51 18.36 26.22 -1.67
N CYS A 52 17.90 25.07 -2.19
CA CYS A 52 18.09 23.80 -1.49
C CYS A 52 19.51 23.26 -1.75
N LYS A 53 20.36 23.29 -0.72
CA LYS A 53 21.63 22.56 -0.76
C LYS A 53 21.33 21.07 -0.98
N ALA A 54 21.93 20.47 -2.00
CA ALA A 54 21.83 19.03 -2.22
C ALA A 54 22.40 18.29 -1.00
N ILE A 55 21.55 17.56 -0.28
CA ILE A 55 21.97 16.69 0.81
C ILE A 55 22.52 15.39 0.21
N THR A 56 23.63 14.89 0.75
CA THR A 56 24.32 13.71 0.23
C THR A 56 23.51 12.42 0.40
N GLU A 57 22.68 12.38 1.43
CA GLU A 57 21.83 11.26 1.82
C GLU A 57 20.70 11.04 0.81
N TYR A 58 20.30 12.07 0.08
CA TYR A 58 19.24 11.97 -0.91
C TYR A 58 19.72 11.20 -2.15
N VAL A 59 18.99 10.14 -2.49
CA VAL A 59 19.24 9.33 -3.69
C VAL A 59 18.26 9.71 -4.80
N GLY A 60 16.98 9.87 -4.46
CA GLY A 60 15.95 10.22 -5.42
C GLY A 60 14.54 10.10 -4.87
N SER A 61 13.56 10.32 -5.75
CA SER A 61 12.15 10.17 -5.47
C SER A 61 11.44 9.50 -6.64
N ALA A 62 10.29 8.88 -6.38
CA ALA A 62 9.51 8.16 -7.38
C ALA A 62 8.00 8.15 -7.05
N MET A 63 7.22 7.42 -7.85
CA MET A 63 5.77 7.31 -7.71
C MET A 63 5.34 6.87 -6.29
N GLY A 64 4.13 7.27 -5.89
CA GLY A 64 3.61 7.02 -4.54
C GLY A 64 4.15 7.97 -3.46
N ASP A 65 4.66 9.14 -3.88
CA ASP A 65 5.44 10.07 -3.06
C ASP A 65 6.55 9.32 -2.29
N THR A 66 7.29 8.49 -3.03
CA THR A 66 8.35 7.66 -2.46
C THR A 66 9.67 8.42 -2.46
N VAL A 67 10.37 8.44 -1.33
CA VAL A 67 11.72 9.00 -1.18
C VAL A 67 12.73 7.87 -0.93
N GLY A 68 13.89 7.97 -1.56
CA GLY A 68 15.04 7.11 -1.33
C GLY A 68 16.18 7.88 -0.68
N LEU A 69 16.66 7.39 0.46
CA LEU A 69 17.74 7.98 1.24
C LEU A 69 18.82 6.93 1.58
N VAL A 70 20.03 7.39 1.89
CA VAL A 70 21.13 6.55 2.39
C VAL A 70 21.83 7.25 3.53
N ILE A 71 22.15 6.51 4.59
CA ILE A 71 23.02 6.95 5.67
C ILE A 71 24.26 6.07 5.67
N ALA A 72 25.42 6.65 5.33
CA ALA A 72 26.66 5.90 5.14
C ALA A 72 27.23 5.30 6.43
N ASN A 73 27.09 6.03 7.55
CA ASN A 73 27.50 5.59 8.88
C ASN A 73 26.41 6.02 9.86
N LEU A 74 25.56 5.08 10.25
CA LEU A 74 24.52 5.33 11.23
C LEU A 74 25.13 5.62 12.61
N ASP A 75 24.51 6.53 13.36
CA ASP A 75 24.90 6.75 14.76
C ASP A 75 24.81 5.44 15.56
N ARG A 76 25.77 5.21 16.45
CA ARG A 76 25.88 3.96 17.20
C ARG A 76 24.67 3.69 18.11
N HIS A 77 24.15 4.71 18.78
CA HIS A 77 23.01 4.52 19.69
C HIS A 77 21.73 4.23 18.90
N LEU A 78 21.58 4.88 17.74
CA LEU A 78 20.47 4.60 16.83
C LEU A 78 20.58 3.20 16.23
N HIS A 79 21.79 2.79 15.82
CA HIS A 79 22.07 1.45 15.33
C HIS A 79 21.70 0.37 16.36
N GLU A 80 22.11 0.55 17.62
CA GLU A 80 21.76 -0.36 18.73
C GLU A 80 20.24 -0.37 18.99
N SER A 81 19.58 0.80 18.95
CA SER A 81 18.12 0.92 19.16
C SER A 81 17.30 0.25 18.04
N MET A 82 17.83 0.23 16.82
CA MET A 82 17.22 -0.45 15.67
C MET A 82 17.48 -1.96 15.66
N GLY A 83 18.32 -2.48 16.55
CA GLY A 83 18.65 -3.91 16.62
C GLY A 83 19.42 -4.41 15.40
N LEU A 84 20.21 -3.55 14.75
CA LEU A 84 21.02 -3.91 13.59
C LEU A 84 22.22 -4.78 13.99
N ASP A 85 22.62 -5.69 13.10
CA ASP A 85 23.88 -6.42 13.26
C ASP A 85 25.05 -5.44 13.23
N PRO A 86 25.99 -5.47 14.20
CA PRO A 86 27.15 -4.57 14.26
C PRO A 86 28.00 -4.48 12.99
N ARG A 87 27.94 -5.46 12.08
CA ARG A 87 28.62 -5.38 10.78
C ARG A 87 28.03 -4.30 9.85
N TYR A 88 26.76 -3.95 10.04
CA TYR A 88 26.01 -3.05 9.16
C TYR A 88 26.07 -1.59 9.59
N ARG A 89 27.11 -0.89 9.14
CA ARG A 89 27.25 0.55 9.38
C ARG A 89 26.42 1.43 8.46
N SER A 90 26.05 0.94 7.27
CA SER A 90 25.30 1.72 6.28
C SER A 90 23.87 1.22 6.15
N ILE A 91 22.94 2.15 5.97
CA ILE A 91 21.54 1.85 5.70
C ILE A 91 21.03 2.58 4.45
N GLY A 92 20.22 1.86 3.67
CA GLY A 92 19.38 2.41 2.61
C GLY A 92 17.93 2.49 3.08
N ILE A 93 17.22 3.55 2.74
CA ILE A 93 15.85 3.79 3.19
C ILE A 93 14.97 4.08 1.97
N VAL A 94 13.87 3.37 1.85
CA VAL A 94 12.79 3.68 0.90
C VAL A 94 11.52 3.90 1.71
N SER A 95 10.92 5.08 1.62
CA SER A 95 9.71 5.42 2.36
C SER A 95 8.69 6.11 1.48
N SER A 96 7.41 5.77 1.59
CA SER A 96 6.34 6.26 0.71
C SER A 96 5.07 6.65 1.45
N ARG A 97 4.25 7.49 0.81
CA ARG A 97 2.90 7.84 1.28
C ARG A 97 1.83 6.90 0.74
N THR A 98 2.01 6.44 -0.50
CA THR A 98 1.04 5.60 -1.21
C THR A 98 1.71 4.33 -1.73
N GLY A 99 1.18 3.20 -1.28
CA GLY A 99 1.63 1.87 -1.64
C GLY A 99 2.29 1.17 -0.46
N ALA A 100 2.22 -0.15 -0.50
CA ALA A 100 3.19 -0.99 0.19
C ALA A 100 3.71 -2.06 -0.77
N GLY A 101 2.81 -2.84 -1.37
CA GLY A 101 3.21 -3.92 -2.29
C GLY A 101 4.09 -3.47 -3.45
N PRO A 102 3.88 -2.31 -4.13
CA PRO A 102 4.76 -1.90 -5.22
C PRO A 102 6.21 -1.66 -4.75
N GLN A 103 6.38 -1.03 -3.58
CA GLN A 103 7.67 -0.78 -2.97
C GLN A 103 8.32 -2.05 -2.43
N ILE A 104 7.55 -2.98 -1.84
CA ILE A 104 8.05 -4.27 -1.36
C ILE A 104 8.53 -5.13 -2.53
N MET A 105 7.77 -5.18 -3.63
CA MET A 105 8.18 -5.87 -4.85
C MET A 105 9.45 -5.26 -5.45
N ALA A 106 9.56 -3.94 -5.44
CA ALA A 106 10.76 -3.25 -5.90
C ALA A 106 11.97 -3.50 -4.97
N ALA A 107 11.75 -3.56 -3.66
CA ALA A 107 12.75 -3.95 -2.68
C ALA A 107 13.22 -5.40 -2.88
N ASP A 108 12.32 -6.31 -3.28
CA ASP A 108 12.66 -7.70 -3.58
C ASP A 108 13.60 -7.81 -4.79
N GLU A 109 13.45 -6.93 -5.79
CA GLU A 109 14.40 -6.82 -6.90
C GLU A 109 15.73 -6.17 -6.46
N ALA A 110 15.68 -5.18 -5.57
CA ALA A 110 16.87 -4.52 -5.04
C ALA A 110 17.80 -5.48 -4.28
N VAL A 111 17.25 -6.34 -3.43
CA VAL A 111 18.06 -7.32 -2.67
C VAL A 111 18.57 -8.47 -3.55
N LYS A 112 17.92 -8.76 -4.68
CA LYS A 112 18.48 -9.68 -5.69
C LYS A 112 19.68 -9.09 -6.43
N ALA A 113 19.75 -7.76 -6.52
CA ALA A 113 20.74 -7.03 -7.30
C ALA A 113 21.92 -6.49 -6.48
N THR A 114 21.91 -6.68 -5.15
CA THR A 114 22.89 -6.07 -4.23
C THR A 114 23.23 -7.01 -3.07
N ASN A 115 24.29 -6.69 -2.32
CA ASN A 115 24.62 -7.39 -1.08
C ASN A 115 23.97 -6.72 0.15
N THR A 116 22.68 -6.38 0.04
CA THR A 116 21.92 -5.79 1.14
C THR A 116 21.00 -6.81 1.82
N GLU A 117 20.80 -6.64 3.12
CA GLU A 117 19.75 -7.35 3.86
C GLU A 117 18.55 -6.43 4.12
N VAL A 118 17.35 -6.99 4.20
CA VAL A 118 16.14 -6.25 4.62
C VAL A 118 16.00 -6.31 6.14
N VAL A 119 16.23 -5.17 6.78
CA VAL A 119 16.13 -5.03 8.23
C VAL A 119 14.66 -5.03 8.64
N SER A 120 13.90 -4.07 8.12
CA SER A 120 12.50 -3.86 8.45
C SER A 120 11.69 -3.46 7.23
N ILE A 121 10.43 -3.87 7.25
CA ILE A 121 9.38 -3.42 6.35
C ILE A 121 8.21 -3.07 7.27
N GLU A 122 7.90 -1.80 7.35
CA GLU A 122 6.86 -1.26 8.23
C GLU A 122 5.76 -0.62 7.38
N LEU A 123 4.51 -0.97 7.70
CA LEU A 123 3.34 -0.48 6.97
C LEU A 123 2.54 0.48 7.86
N ALA A 124 2.20 1.64 7.32
CA ALA A 124 1.41 2.65 8.00
C ALA A 124 0.07 2.84 7.29
N ARG A 125 -0.99 3.15 8.04
CA ARG A 125 -2.26 3.58 7.44
C ARG A 125 -2.08 4.94 6.78
N ASP A 126 -2.13 5.01 5.45
CA ASP A 126 -1.86 6.25 4.73
C ASP A 126 -2.60 6.31 3.38
N THR A 127 -1.91 6.11 2.25
CA THR A 127 -2.43 6.35 0.89
C THR A 127 -3.10 7.72 0.73
N LYS A 128 -2.65 8.71 1.52
CA LYS A 128 -3.17 10.08 1.51
C LYS A 128 -4.70 10.15 1.70
N GLY A 129 -5.23 9.27 2.54
CA GLY A 129 -6.67 9.17 2.81
C GLY A 129 -7.39 8.06 2.04
N GLY A 130 -6.73 7.44 1.05
CA GLY A 130 -7.22 6.23 0.38
C GLY A 130 -7.32 5.03 1.32
N ALA A 131 -7.61 3.83 0.83
CA ALA A 131 -7.93 2.68 1.68
C ALA A 131 -6.71 1.88 2.20
N GLY A 132 -5.50 2.13 1.72
CA GLY A 132 -4.35 1.24 1.91
C GLY A 132 -3.25 1.77 2.81
N HIS A 133 -2.02 1.31 2.53
CA HIS A 133 -0.81 1.65 3.29
C HIS A 133 0.12 2.63 2.59
N GLY A 134 0.92 3.33 3.40
CA GLY A 134 2.28 3.74 3.02
C GLY A 134 3.28 2.73 3.61
N CYS A 135 4.54 2.81 3.22
CA CYS A 135 5.56 1.89 3.74
C CYS A 135 6.90 2.55 4.00
N THR A 136 7.66 1.97 4.94
CA THR A 136 9.07 2.26 5.17
C THR A 136 9.86 0.96 5.13
N ILE A 137 10.86 0.90 4.24
CA ILE A 137 11.73 -0.25 4.03
C ILE A 137 13.16 0.18 4.33
N ILE A 138 13.83 -0.59 5.19
CA ILE A 138 15.22 -0.34 5.58
C ILE A 138 16.09 -1.49 5.10
N PHE A 139 17.07 -1.15 4.26
CA PHE A 139 18.16 -2.02 3.82
C PHE A 139 19.39 -1.77 4.70
N ALA A 140 20.17 -2.82 4.96
CA ALA A 140 21.45 -2.72 5.66
C ALA A 140 22.57 -3.35 4.83
N SER A 141 23.76 -2.72 4.88
CA SER A 141 24.98 -3.25 4.26
C SER A 141 26.25 -2.77 4.97
N GLU A 142 27.35 -3.47 4.73
CA GLU A 142 28.68 -3.08 5.22
C GLU A 142 29.26 -1.91 4.40
N ASP A 143 28.88 -1.83 3.11
CA ASP A 143 29.28 -0.78 2.18
C ASP A 143 28.11 0.15 1.83
N VAL A 144 28.36 1.45 1.86
CA VAL A 144 27.42 2.50 1.44
C VAL A 144 27.05 2.38 -0.03
N SER A 145 27.95 1.85 -0.86
CA SER A 145 27.69 1.66 -2.29
C SER A 145 26.54 0.66 -2.53
N ASP A 146 26.50 -0.44 -1.78
CA ASP A 146 25.41 -1.43 -1.81
C ASP A 146 24.08 -0.83 -1.31
N SER A 147 24.10 -0.10 -0.18
CA SER A 147 22.91 0.59 0.36
C SER A 147 22.32 1.56 -0.66
N ARG A 148 23.17 2.40 -1.29
CA ARG A 148 22.74 3.34 -2.32
C ARG A 148 22.21 2.62 -3.55
N ARG A 149 22.90 1.57 -3.98
CA ARG A 149 22.48 0.80 -5.15
C ARG A 149 21.12 0.14 -4.94
N ALA A 150 20.85 -0.40 -3.76
CA ALA A 150 19.57 -1.02 -3.43
C ALA A 150 18.43 0.01 -3.53
N VAL A 151 18.63 1.21 -2.98
CA VAL A 151 17.67 2.32 -3.07
C VAL A 151 17.45 2.74 -4.53
N GLU A 152 18.51 2.88 -5.33
CA GLU A 152 18.38 3.22 -6.75
C GLU A 152 17.59 2.19 -7.54
N VAL A 153 17.85 0.89 -7.32
CA VAL A 153 17.14 -0.21 -7.98
C VAL A 153 15.67 -0.20 -7.55
N ALA A 154 15.39 -0.09 -6.26
CA ALA A 154 14.02 -0.03 -5.76
C ALA A 154 13.24 1.14 -6.39
N LEU A 155 13.79 2.36 -6.38
CA LEU A 155 13.13 3.52 -7.00
C LEU A 155 12.88 3.33 -8.50
N LYS A 156 13.83 2.72 -9.22
CA LYS A 156 13.75 2.47 -10.67
C LYS A 156 12.65 1.45 -11.02
N GLU A 157 12.37 0.49 -10.15
CA GLU A 157 11.38 -0.55 -10.38
C GLU A 157 9.93 -0.09 -10.15
N LEU A 158 9.72 1.01 -9.43
CA LEU A 158 8.38 1.48 -9.05
C LEU A 158 7.44 1.73 -10.24
N PRO A 159 7.85 2.35 -11.36
CA PRO A 159 6.96 2.47 -12.52
C PRO A 159 6.46 1.12 -13.04
N ARG A 160 7.24 0.04 -12.92
CA ARG A 160 6.79 -1.31 -13.31
C ARG A 160 5.84 -1.90 -12.28
N THR A 161 6.17 -1.82 -10.99
CA THR A 161 5.37 -2.46 -9.93
C THR A 161 4.04 -1.73 -9.70
N PHE A 162 3.98 -0.41 -9.90
CA PHE A 162 2.72 0.35 -9.89
C PHE A 162 1.81 0.04 -11.09
N GLY A 163 2.31 -0.65 -12.12
CA GLY A 163 1.53 -1.10 -13.28
C GLY A 163 0.42 -2.07 -12.94
N ASN A 164 0.40 -2.60 -11.72
CA ASN A 164 -0.63 -3.52 -11.28
C ASN A 164 -1.51 -2.94 -10.17
N VAL A 165 -1.51 -1.61 -10.00
CA VAL A 165 -2.41 -0.91 -9.09
C VAL A 165 -3.47 -0.21 -9.91
N TYR A 166 -4.73 -0.49 -9.61
CA TYR A 166 -5.92 -0.04 -10.31
C TYR A 166 -6.82 0.76 -9.35
N PRO A 167 -6.53 2.05 -9.13
CA PRO A 167 -7.31 2.88 -8.24
C PRO A 167 -8.59 3.41 -8.89
N CYS A 168 -9.55 3.77 -8.04
CA CYS A 168 -10.71 4.59 -8.37
C CYS A 168 -11.17 5.34 -7.11
N ASP A 169 -12.23 6.14 -7.22
CA ASP A 169 -12.75 6.93 -6.09
C ASP A 169 -13.25 6.05 -4.93
N ALA A 170 -13.89 4.91 -5.21
CA ALA A 170 -14.41 4.02 -4.17
C ALA A 170 -13.37 3.07 -3.54
N GLY A 171 -12.15 2.98 -4.08
CA GLY A 171 -11.14 2.02 -3.60
C GLY A 171 -10.10 1.66 -4.65
N HIS A 172 -9.48 0.50 -4.52
CA HIS A 172 -8.43 0.05 -5.43
C HIS A 172 -8.33 -1.48 -5.47
N VAL A 173 -7.77 -1.95 -6.57
CA VAL A 173 -7.30 -3.32 -6.73
C VAL A 173 -5.80 -3.28 -6.97
N GLU A 174 -5.03 -4.09 -6.26
CA GLU A 174 -3.59 -4.19 -6.41
C GLU A 174 -3.19 -5.66 -6.45
N LEU A 175 -2.37 -6.04 -7.42
CA LEU A 175 -1.88 -7.41 -7.52
C LEU A 175 -0.42 -7.47 -7.93
N HIS A 176 0.32 -8.46 -7.46
CA HIS A 176 1.71 -8.63 -7.88
C HIS A 176 2.01 -10.09 -8.17
N TYR A 177 3.00 -10.31 -9.01
CA TYR A 177 3.53 -11.63 -9.33
C TYR A 177 5.05 -11.56 -9.43
N THR A 178 5.71 -12.58 -8.87
CA THR A 178 7.11 -12.90 -9.15
C THR A 178 7.26 -14.41 -9.36
N ALA A 179 8.13 -14.80 -10.29
CA ALA A 179 8.50 -16.20 -10.47
C ALA A 179 9.45 -16.69 -9.36
N ARG A 180 10.09 -15.76 -8.63
CA ARG A 180 11.08 -16.06 -7.59
C ARG A 180 11.07 -14.97 -6.53
N ALA A 181 10.42 -15.24 -5.40
CA ALA A 181 10.46 -14.39 -4.21
C ALA A 181 11.84 -14.41 -3.55
N SER A 182 12.21 -13.30 -2.93
CA SER A 182 13.45 -13.14 -2.17
C SER A 182 13.17 -12.52 -0.79
N LEU A 183 14.21 -11.95 -0.18
CA LEU A 183 14.26 -11.58 1.23
C LEU A 183 13.23 -10.53 1.62
N ALA A 184 12.85 -9.62 0.71
CA ALA A 184 11.86 -8.60 1.02
C ALA A 184 10.45 -9.19 1.13
N LEU A 185 10.08 -10.08 0.21
CA LEU A 185 8.77 -10.76 0.25
C LEU A 185 8.70 -11.80 1.38
N GLU A 186 9.81 -12.47 1.67
CA GLU A 186 9.92 -13.33 2.85
C GLU A 186 9.68 -12.54 4.14
N LYS A 187 10.36 -11.40 4.30
CA LYS A 187 10.21 -10.53 5.47
C LYS A 187 8.79 -9.97 5.61
N ALA A 188 8.19 -9.51 4.51
CA ALA A 188 6.89 -8.85 4.54
C ALA A 188 5.72 -9.82 4.72
N PHE A 189 5.78 -10.99 4.09
CA PHE A 189 4.62 -11.88 3.92
C PHE A 189 4.89 -13.35 4.21
N GLY A 190 6.11 -13.72 4.65
CA GLY A 190 6.50 -15.12 4.82
C GLY A 190 6.61 -15.89 3.49
N ALA A 191 6.84 -15.18 2.38
CA ALA A 191 6.97 -15.81 1.06
C ALA A 191 8.10 -16.87 1.06
N PRO A 192 7.86 -18.09 0.56
CA PRO A 192 8.92 -19.08 0.45
C PRO A 192 10.01 -18.62 -0.53
N ALA A 193 11.21 -18.37 -0.01
CA ALA A 193 12.34 -17.90 -0.81
C ALA A 193 12.61 -18.84 -2.00
N GLY A 194 12.85 -18.26 -3.17
CA GLY A 194 13.12 -19.01 -4.39
C GLY A 194 11.87 -19.54 -5.12
N LYS A 195 10.67 -19.45 -4.53
CA LYS A 195 9.41 -19.91 -5.15
C LYS A 195 8.66 -18.80 -5.85
N SER A 196 7.70 -19.17 -6.70
CA SER A 196 6.77 -18.20 -7.27
C SER A 196 5.83 -17.67 -6.19
N PHE A 197 5.42 -16.41 -6.34
CA PHE A 197 4.64 -15.72 -5.32
C PHE A 197 3.70 -14.70 -5.94
N GLY A 198 2.48 -14.64 -5.40
CA GLY A 198 1.44 -13.71 -5.81
C GLY A 198 0.91 -12.91 -4.62
N ILE A 199 0.62 -11.63 -4.83
CA ILE A 199 -0.04 -10.74 -3.86
C ILE A 199 -1.38 -10.33 -4.45
N LEU A 200 -2.45 -10.44 -3.67
CA LEU A 200 -3.82 -10.07 -4.04
C LEU A 200 -4.34 -9.08 -3.01
N VAL A 201 -4.67 -7.87 -3.44
CA VAL A 201 -5.19 -6.80 -2.57
C VAL A 201 -6.45 -6.21 -3.20
N GLY A 202 -7.51 -6.10 -2.40
CA GLY A 202 -8.73 -5.42 -2.82
C GLY A 202 -9.29 -4.53 -1.71
N ALA A 203 -9.63 -3.30 -2.11
CA ALA A 203 -10.28 -2.30 -1.30
C ALA A 203 -11.55 -1.77 -2.00
N PRO A 204 -12.70 -1.65 -1.31
CA PRO A 204 -12.93 -2.04 0.08
C PRO A 204 -12.75 -3.55 0.30
N ALA A 205 -12.48 -3.94 1.54
CA ALA A 205 -12.02 -5.28 1.91
C ALA A 205 -12.81 -6.46 1.29
N ALA A 206 -14.12 -6.33 1.10
CA ALA A 206 -14.96 -7.37 0.48
C ALA A 206 -14.50 -7.75 -0.95
N ILE A 207 -13.94 -6.79 -1.71
CA ILE A 207 -13.37 -7.05 -3.03
C ILE A 207 -12.17 -7.99 -2.90
N GLY A 208 -11.28 -7.73 -1.94
CA GLY A 208 -10.10 -8.57 -1.68
C GLY A 208 -10.48 -10.00 -1.30
N LEU A 209 -11.57 -10.19 -0.55
CA LEU A 209 -12.06 -11.53 -0.21
C LEU A 209 -12.53 -12.30 -1.44
N LEU A 210 -13.31 -11.66 -2.32
CA LEU A 210 -13.77 -12.28 -3.56
C LEU A 210 -12.61 -12.60 -4.51
N MET A 211 -11.62 -11.70 -4.58
CA MET A 211 -10.39 -11.92 -5.36
C MET A 211 -9.64 -13.15 -4.86
N ALA A 212 -9.46 -13.29 -3.54
CA ALA A 212 -8.78 -14.44 -2.95
C ALA A 212 -9.54 -15.76 -3.20
N ASP A 213 -10.86 -15.78 -3.01
CA ASP A 213 -11.71 -16.95 -3.31
C ASP A 213 -11.60 -17.36 -4.79
N THR A 214 -11.64 -16.38 -5.70
CA THR A 214 -11.52 -16.62 -7.14
C THR A 214 -10.14 -17.18 -7.50
N ALA A 215 -9.06 -16.63 -6.94
CA ALA A 215 -7.70 -17.10 -7.17
C ALA A 215 -7.54 -18.59 -6.79
N LEU A 216 -8.01 -18.95 -5.60
CA LEU A 216 -7.89 -20.31 -5.05
C LEU A 216 -8.72 -21.34 -5.81
N LYS A 217 -9.85 -20.92 -6.39
CA LYS A 217 -10.69 -21.77 -7.25
C LYS A 217 -10.15 -21.89 -8.68
N THR A 218 -9.31 -20.95 -9.11
CA THR A 218 -8.81 -20.88 -10.49
C THR A 218 -7.66 -21.86 -10.74
N ALA A 219 -6.75 -21.99 -9.77
CA ALA A 219 -5.55 -22.80 -9.93
C ALA A 219 -5.14 -23.44 -8.61
N ASN A 220 -4.36 -24.53 -8.69
CA ASN A 220 -3.81 -25.19 -7.52
C ASN A 220 -2.67 -24.35 -6.92
N VAL A 221 -3.02 -23.48 -5.98
CA VAL A 221 -2.10 -22.57 -5.27
C VAL A 221 -2.35 -22.65 -3.77
N GLU A 222 -1.33 -22.32 -2.99
CA GLU A 222 -1.38 -22.36 -1.52
C GLU A 222 -1.38 -20.94 -0.97
N ILE A 223 -2.20 -20.68 0.07
CA ILE A 223 -2.15 -19.41 0.79
C ILE A 223 -0.90 -19.38 1.66
N VAL A 224 -0.16 -18.29 1.57
CA VAL A 224 0.98 -18.01 2.46
C VAL A 224 0.53 -17.09 3.60
N THR A 225 -0.09 -15.96 3.27
CA THR A 225 -0.60 -14.99 4.25
C THR A 225 -2.02 -14.57 3.91
N TYR A 226 -2.83 -14.38 4.95
CA TYR A 226 -4.13 -13.71 4.87
C TYR A 226 -4.19 -12.60 5.92
N ALA A 227 -4.51 -11.39 5.48
CA ALA A 227 -4.69 -10.23 6.32
C ALA A 227 -6.01 -9.51 5.99
N SER A 228 -6.61 -8.92 7.01
CA SER A 228 -7.88 -8.19 6.96
C SER A 228 -7.76 -6.90 7.78
N PRO A 229 -8.77 -6.00 7.78
CA PRO A 229 -8.67 -4.72 8.46
C PRO A 229 -8.27 -4.83 9.94
N ASP A 230 -8.72 -5.86 10.64
CA ASP A 230 -8.45 -6.04 12.06
C ASP A 230 -7.31 -7.03 12.36
N LYS A 231 -6.73 -7.66 11.34
CA LYS A 231 -5.72 -8.72 11.50
C LYS A 231 -4.66 -8.63 10.41
N GLY A 232 -3.42 -8.33 10.79
CA GLY A 232 -2.28 -8.34 9.86
C GLY A 232 -2.16 -7.12 8.94
N THR A 233 -3.07 -6.15 9.03
CA THR A 233 -2.93 -4.83 8.39
C THR A 233 -2.82 -3.73 9.45
N ALA A 234 -2.29 -2.56 9.06
CA ALA A 234 -2.36 -1.35 9.88
C ALA A 234 -3.76 -0.70 9.80
N ARG A 235 -4.84 -1.46 10.03
CA ARG A 235 -6.24 -0.99 9.90
C ARG A 235 -6.57 -0.39 8.52
N SER A 236 -5.98 -0.93 7.46
CA SER A 236 -6.40 -0.58 6.10
C SER A 236 -7.77 -1.19 5.80
N ASN A 237 -8.49 -0.61 4.84
CA ASN A 237 -9.75 -1.19 4.36
C ASN A 237 -9.48 -2.16 3.20
N GLU A 238 -8.59 -3.11 3.45
CA GLU A 238 -8.14 -4.11 2.48
C GLU A 238 -8.30 -5.51 3.06
N ILE A 239 -8.58 -6.46 2.19
CA ILE A 239 -8.16 -7.85 2.42
C ILE A 239 -6.98 -8.12 1.50
N ILE A 240 -5.92 -8.66 2.10
CA ILE A 240 -4.68 -9.03 1.45
C ILE A 240 -4.54 -10.54 1.57
N ALA A 241 -4.44 -11.23 0.44
CA ALA A 241 -4.07 -12.64 0.40
C ALA A 241 -2.82 -12.80 -0.44
N THR A 242 -1.86 -13.58 0.04
CA THR A 242 -0.67 -13.94 -0.72
C THR A 242 -0.65 -15.44 -0.97
N ILE A 243 -0.14 -15.83 -2.14
CA ILE A 243 -0.18 -17.20 -2.62
C ILE A 243 1.17 -17.66 -3.18
N THR A 244 1.42 -18.96 -3.12
CA THR A 244 2.57 -19.63 -3.75
C THR A 244 2.13 -20.90 -4.48
N GLY A 245 3.04 -21.49 -5.26
CA GLY A 245 2.77 -22.68 -6.06
C GLY A 245 3.62 -22.72 -7.32
N ASP A 246 3.14 -23.46 -8.33
CA ASP A 246 3.75 -23.45 -9.66
C ASP A 246 3.59 -22.08 -10.32
N SER A 247 4.64 -21.60 -10.98
CA SER A 247 4.70 -20.24 -11.54
C SER A 247 3.53 -19.92 -12.49
N GLY A 248 3.17 -20.87 -13.35
CA GLY A 248 2.01 -20.74 -14.23
C GLY A 248 0.67 -20.69 -13.47
N ALA A 249 0.51 -21.51 -12.42
CA ALA A 249 -0.68 -21.54 -11.59
C ALA A 249 -0.86 -20.24 -10.81
N VAL A 250 0.21 -19.74 -10.17
CA VAL A 250 0.19 -18.48 -9.44
C VAL A 250 -0.12 -17.31 -10.37
N ARG A 251 0.54 -17.23 -11.54
CA ARG A 251 0.25 -16.17 -12.52
C ARG A 251 -1.20 -16.20 -12.99
N GLN A 252 -1.74 -17.39 -13.27
CA GLN A 252 -3.13 -17.55 -13.68
C GLN A 252 -4.11 -17.11 -12.58
N ALA A 253 -3.86 -17.51 -11.33
CA ALA A 253 -4.66 -17.13 -10.18
C ALA A 253 -4.66 -15.60 -9.97
N VAL A 254 -3.51 -14.95 -10.10
CA VAL A 254 -3.38 -13.48 -10.01
C VAL A 254 -4.18 -12.80 -11.13
N ILE A 255 -4.08 -13.26 -12.38
CA ILE A 255 -4.83 -12.68 -13.50
C ILE A 255 -6.34 -12.80 -13.27
N SER A 256 -6.84 -13.97 -12.85
CA SER A 256 -8.26 -14.16 -12.59
C SER A 256 -8.76 -13.33 -11.40
N ALA A 257 -7.95 -13.17 -10.36
CA ALA A 257 -8.25 -12.26 -9.25
C ALA A 257 -8.32 -10.79 -9.71
N ARG A 258 -7.43 -10.35 -10.61
CA ARG A 258 -7.48 -9.00 -11.18
C ARG A 258 -8.79 -8.77 -11.91
N ASP A 259 -9.13 -9.70 -12.79
CA ASP A 259 -10.28 -9.55 -13.67
C ASP A 259 -11.59 -9.48 -12.87
N VAL A 260 -11.74 -10.30 -11.82
CA VAL A 260 -12.92 -10.22 -10.94
C VAL A 260 -12.92 -8.93 -10.11
N GLY A 261 -11.78 -8.51 -9.53
CA GLY A 261 -11.69 -7.31 -8.71
C GLY A 261 -12.02 -6.03 -9.50
N VAL A 262 -11.43 -5.90 -10.69
CA VAL A 262 -11.72 -4.81 -11.62
C VAL A 262 -13.19 -4.84 -12.07
N SER A 263 -13.76 -6.02 -12.30
CA SER A 263 -15.17 -6.17 -12.65
C SER A 263 -16.13 -5.68 -11.56
N VAL A 264 -15.80 -5.95 -10.28
CA VAL A 264 -16.59 -5.43 -9.15
C VAL A 264 -16.55 -3.90 -9.10
N LEU A 265 -15.37 -3.30 -9.19
CA LEU A 265 -15.24 -1.84 -9.22
C LEU A 265 -16.00 -1.21 -10.40
N ARG A 266 -16.02 -1.88 -11.57
CA ARG A 266 -16.84 -1.47 -12.71
C ARG A 266 -18.33 -1.57 -12.46
N SER A 267 -18.76 -2.63 -11.77
CA SER A 267 -20.15 -2.82 -11.38
C SER A 267 -20.61 -1.79 -10.34
N MET A 268 -19.68 -1.24 -9.56
CA MET A 268 -19.90 -0.10 -8.68
C MET A 268 -19.96 1.26 -9.42
N GLY A 269 -19.81 1.28 -10.74
CA GLY A 269 -19.89 2.50 -11.56
C GLY A 269 -18.55 3.22 -11.78
N HIS A 270 -17.42 2.58 -11.45
CA HIS A 270 -16.09 3.16 -11.66
C HIS A 270 -15.38 2.57 -12.89
N ASN A 271 -14.32 3.22 -13.33
CA ASN A 271 -13.44 2.68 -14.37
C ASN A 271 -11.99 2.66 -13.87
N PRO A 272 -11.62 1.66 -13.04
CA PRO A 272 -10.27 1.60 -12.52
C PRO A 272 -9.29 1.30 -13.66
N VAL A 273 -8.29 2.15 -13.80
CA VAL A 273 -7.23 2.04 -14.80
C VAL A 273 -5.91 1.78 -14.09
N SER A 274 -5.01 1.04 -14.71
CA SER A 274 -3.67 0.87 -14.15
C SER A 274 -2.97 2.22 -14.04
N MET A 275 -2.18 2.42 -12.98
CA MET A 275 -1.39 3.64 -12.81
C MET A 275 -0.26 3.77 -13.83
N THR A 276 0.22 2.66 -14.40
CA THR A 276 1.23 2.63 -15.47
C THR A 276 0.95 1.46 -16.45
N GLN A 277 1.98 0.92 -17.11
CA GLN A 277 1.84 -0.26 -17.94
C GLN A 277 1.87 -1.54 -17.09
N SER A 278 0.74 -2.26 -17.06
CA SER A 278 0.63 -3.58 -16.41
C SER A 278 1.68 -4.56 -16.92
N ASN A 279 2.31 -5.28 -16.00
CA ASN A 279 3.29 -6.32 -16.30
C ASN A 279 2.80 -7.74 -15.93
N LEU A 280 1.52 -7.87 -15.54
CA LEU A 280 0.77 -9.12 -15.39
C LEU A 280 0.21 -9.64 -16.72
#